data_AF-A0A7X0F5S1-F1
#
_entry.id   AF-A0A7X0F5S1-F1
#
_cell.length_a   1.000
_cell.length_b   1.000
_cell.length_c   1.000
_cell.angle_alpha   90.00
_cell.angle_beta   90.00
_cell.angle_gamma   90.00
#
_symmetry.space_group_name_H-M   'P 1'
#
loop_
_entity.id
_entity.type
_entity.pdbx_description
1 polymer ?
#
loop_
_entity_poly.entity_id
_entity_poly.type
_entity_poly.pdbx_seq_one_letter_code
_entity_poly.pdbx_strand_id
1 'polypeptide(L)' 'MEKLVLIIGKAAKDAAQVASEIDSLPGISVTSRSRSMIDVEVSEPAATEALRSYASQHGLEVETMPEAQLMEPISPFKPR' A
#
# COMPACT_ATOMS: atom_id res chain seq x y z
N MET A 1 -11.41 0.61 8.82
CA MET A 1 -10.78 0.25 7.55
C MET A 1 -9.54 1.10 7.44
N GLU A 2 -8.39 0.47 7.24
CA GLU A 2 -7.10 1.17 7.14
C GLU A 2 -6.60 1.06 5.70
N LYS A 3 -5.98 2.12 5.20
CA LYS A 3 -5.38 2.13 3.88
C LYS A 3 -3.87 1.99 4.00
N LEU A 4 -3.31 0.99 3.31
CA LEU A 4 -1.89 0.71 3.27
C LEU A 4 -1.40 0.80 1.83
N VAL A 5 -0.12 1.11 1.67
CA VAL A 5 0.57 1.05 0.39
C VAL A 5 1.78 0.14 0.56
N LEU A 6 1.85 -0.90 -0.28
CA LEU A 6 3.06 -1.68 -0.42
C LEU A 6 3.93 -1.04 -1.48
N ILE A 7 5.19 -0.79 -1.14
CA ILE A 7 6.21 -0.32 -2.06
C ILE A 7 7.03 -1.53 -2.50
N ILE A 8 6.98 -1.76 -3.81
CA ILE A 8 7.71 -2.83 -4.47
C ILE A 8 9.10 -2.29 -4.80
N GLY A 9 10.05 -2.61 -3.93
CA GLY A 9 11.46 -2.33 -4.17
C GLY A 9 11.97 -3.03 -5.43
N LYS A 10 13.12 -2.57 -5.93
CA LYS A 10 13.76 -3.06 -7.16
C LYS A 10 14.09 -4.57 -7.16
N ALA A 11 14.02 -5.21 -5.99
CA ALA A 11 14.31 -6.63 -5.76
C ALA A 11 13.09 -7.55 -5.91
N ALA A 12 11.88 -7.00 -5.92
CA ALA A 12 10.67 -7.81 -5.81
C ALA A 12 10.13 -8.27 -7.15
N LYS A 13 9.58 -9.50 -7.13
CA LYS A 13 8.84 -10.12 -8.24
C LYS A 13 7.74 -9.18 -8.75
N ASP A 14 7.36 -9.41 -10.01
CA ASP A 14 6.39 -8.61 -10.77
C ASP A 14 5.21 -8.12 -9.91
N ALA A 15 4.92 -6.82 -9.97
CA ALA A 15 3.89 -6.18 -9.16
C ALA A 15 2.50 -6.83 -9.32
N ALA A 16 2.22 -7.41 -10.49
CA ALA A 16 0.97 -8.12 -10.73
C ALA A 16 0.87 -9.42 -9.93
N GLN A 17 1.99 -10.11 -9.73
CA GLN A 17 2.04 -11.36 -8.95
C GLN A 17 1.85 -11.05 -7.47
N VAL A 18 2.58 -10.05 -6.95
CA VAL A 18 2.43 -9.60 -5.56
C VAL A 18 0.99 -9.16 -5.27
N ALA A 19 0.39 -8.36 -6.15
CA ALA A 19 -1.00 -7.94 -6.02
C ALA A 19 -1.97 -9.13 -5.97
N SER A 20 -1.75 -10.19 -6.77
CA SER A 20 -2.62 -11.38 -6.76
C SER A 20 -2.46 -12.20 -5.48
N GLU A 21 -1.24 -12.30 -4.95
CA GLU A 21 -1.00 -13.05 -3.70
C GLU A 21 -1.61 -12.33 -2.50
N ILE A 22 -1.49 -11.00 -2.41
CA ILE A 22 -2.07 -10.24 -1.30
C ILE A 22 -3.60 -10.12 -1.40
N ASP A 23 -4.18 -10.08 -2.61
CA ASP A 23 -5.63 -10.11 -2.81
C ASP A 23 -6.25 -11.45 -2.41
N SER A 24 -5.45 -12.52 -2.42
CA SER A 24 -5.87 -13.85 -1.94
C SER A 24 -5.90 -13.94 -0.40
N LEU A 25 -5.37 -12.95 0.32
CA LEU A 25 -5.38 -12.95 1.78
C LEU A 25 -6.73 -12.44 2.32
N PRO A 26 -7.31 -13.12 3.32
CA PRO A 26 -8.59 -12.71 3.90
C PRO A 26 -8.45 -11.35 4.61
N GLY A 27 -9.42 -10.47 4.35
CA GLY A 27 -9.45 -9.13 4.96
C GLY A 27 -8.53 -8.10 4.29
N ILE A 28 -7.94 -8.43 3.13
CA ILE A 28 -7.16 -7.53 2.27
C ILE A 28 -7.89 -7.34 0.95
N SER A 29 -7.86 -6.14 0.39
CA SER A 29 -8.38 -5.85 -0.93
C SER A 29 -7.45 -4.90 -1.67
N VAL A 30 -7.04 -5.26 -2.88
CA VAL A 30 -6.19 -4.39 -3.69
C VAL A 30 -7.07 -3.32 -4.35
N THR A 31 -6.85 -2.05 -3.98
CA THR A 31 -7.63 -0.93 -4.52
C THR A 31 -6.98 -0.32 -5.75
N SER A 32 -5.65 -0.33 -5.82
CA SER A 32 -4.89 0.21 -6.95
C SER A 32 -3.54 -0.49 -7.04
N ARG A 33 -3.02 -0.62 -8.27
CA ARG A 33 -1.69 -1.19 -8.52
C ARG A 33 -0.92 -0.38 -9.53
N SER A 34 0.37 -0.25 -9.27
CA SER A 34 1.38 0.39 -10.11
C SER A 34 2.61 -0.50 -10.19
N ARG A 35 3.54 -0.18 -11.10
CA ARG A 35 4.78 -0.96 -11.29
C ARG A 35 5.68 -1.05 -10.06
N SER A 36 5.54 -0.10 -9.12
CA SER A 36 6.40 0.00 -7.93
C SER A 36 5.60 0.20 -6.64
N MET A 37 4.28 0.24 -6.72
CA MET A 37 3.40 0.48 -5.57
C MET A 37 2.11 -0.31 -5.72
N ILE A 38 1.56 -0.82 -4.62
CA ILE A 38 0.23 -1.42 -4.58
C ILE A 38 -0.53 -0.81 -3.42
N ASP A 39 -1.64 -0.16 -3.71
CA ASP A 39 -2.58 0.32 -2.71
C ASP A 39 -3.47 -0.85 -2.27
N VAL A 40 -3.44 -1.16 -0.97
CA VAL A 40 -4.30 -2.17 -0.36
C VAL A 40 -5.14 -1.56 0.74
N GLU A 41 -6.37 -2.02 0.82
CA GLU A 41 -7.28 -1.75 1.91
C GLU A 41 -7.35 -2.97 2.80
N VAL A 42 -7.20 -2.75 4.10
CA VAL A 42 -7.29 -3.80 5.12
C VAL A 42 -8.49 -3.53 6.01
N SER A 43 -9.31 -4.57 6.14
CA SER A 43 -10.51 -4.54 6.98
C SER A 43 -10.21 -4.93 8.43
N GLU A 44 -9.15 -5.70 8.67
CA GLU A 44 -8.83 -6.28 9.96
C GLU A 44 -7.34 -6.08 10.33
N PRO A 45 -7.02 -5.86 11.62
CA PRO A 45 -5.63 -5.69 12.06
C PRO A 45 -4.77 -6.95 11.83
N ALA A 46 -5.37 -8.14 11.90
CA ALA A 46 -4.70 -9.41 11.59
C ALA A 46 -4.23 -9.47 10.12
N ALA A 47 -4.98 -8.85 9.21
CA ALA A 47 -4.65 -8.78 7.80
C ALA A 47 -3.46 -7.82 7.56
N THR A 48 -3.38 -6.72 8.32
CA THR A 48 -2.22 -5.82 8.34
C THR A 48 -0.94 -6.53 8.78
N GLU A 49 -0.99 -7.36 9.83
CA GLU A 49 0.16 -8.16 10.27
C GLU A 49 0.58 -9.19 9.22
N ALA A 50 -0.37 -9.91 8.62
CA ALA A 50 -0.10 -10.86 7.55
C ALA A 50 0.59 -10.20 6.34
N LEU A 51 0.11 -9.00 5.95
CA LEU A 51 0.70 -8.21 4.88
C LEU A 51 2.14 -7.79 5.20
N ARG A 52 2.41 -7.32 6.44
CA ARG A 52 3.75 -6.95 6.89
C ARG A 52 4.70 -8.15 6.92
N SER A 53 4.24 -9.31 7.37
CA SER A 53 5.02 -10.55 7.33
C SER A 53 5.38 -10.96 5.91
N TYR A 54 4.40 -10.96 4.99
CA TYR A 54 4.64 -11.25 3.58
C TYR A 54 5.64 -10.25 2.98
N ALA A 55 5.46 -8.96 3.24
CA ALA A 55 6.37 -7.94 2.73
C ALA A 55 7.81 -8.13 3.22
N SER A 56 7.99 -8.41 4.51
CA SER A 56 9.30 -8.68 5.10
C SER A 56 9.99 -9.90 4.47
N GLN A 57 9.25 -10.99 4.20
CA GLN A 57 9.77 -12.19 3.53
C GLN A 57 10.21 -11.93 2.08
N HIS A 58 9.55 -11.00 1.40
CA HIS A 58 9.79 -10.68 0.01
C HIS A 58 10.66 -9.44 -0.22
N GLY A 59 11.17 -8.82 0.86
CA GLY A 59 11.97 -7.59 0.79
C GLY A 59 11.17 -6.39 0.26
N LEU A 60 9.87 -6.37 0.51
CA LEU A 60 8.95 -5.28 0.20
C LEU A 60 8.85 -4.34 1.40
N GLU A 61 8.59 -3.06 1.13
CA GLU A 61 8.30 -2.08 2.18
C GLU A 61 6.79 -1.88 2.27
N VAL A 62 6.23 -1.85 3.49
CA VAL A 62 4.82 -1.55 3.72
C VAL A 62 4.74 -0.21 4.42
N GLU A 63 4.19 0.78 3.74
CA GLU A 63 3.85 2.06 4.33
C GLU A 63 2.35 2.10 4.66
N THR A 64 2.04 2.45 5.90
CA THR A 64 0.68 2.84 6.27
C THR A 64 0.43 4.24 5.71
N MET A 65 -0.54 4.42 4.81
CA MET A 65 -0.96 5.75 4.40
C MET A 65 -2.03 6.25 5.38
N PRO A 66 -1.69 7.17 6.32
CA PRO A 66 -2.74 7.84 7.06
C PRO A 66 -3.58 8.66 6.07
N GLU A 67 -4.92 8.52 6.10
CA GLU A 67 -5.88 9.31 5.31
C GLU A 67 -5.65 10.84 5.40
N ALA A 68 -4.90 11.29 6.41
CA ALA A 68 -4.61 12.69 6.69
C ALA A 68 -3.69 13.42 5.68
N GLN A 69 -3.06 12.74 4.69
CA GLN A 69 -2.20 13.43 3.71
C GLN A 69 -2.91 13.85 2.40
N LEU A 70 -4.23 13.66 2.29
CA LEU A 70 -5.02 14.22 1.17
C LEU A 70 -5.40 15.70 1.36
N MET A 71 -5.03 16.34 2.47
CA MET A 71 -5.31 17.75 2.77
C MET A 71 -4.06 18.62 2.82
N GLU A 72 -3.30 18.69 1.74
CA GLU A 72 -2.58 19.93 1.44
C GLU A 72 -3.27 20.63 0.26
N PRO A 73 -4.19 21.58 0.49
CA PRO A 73 -4.30 22.68 -0.45
C PRO A 73 -3.00 23.48 -0.28
N ILE A 74 -1.99 23.15 -1.08
CA ILE A 74 -0.88 24.05 -1.37
C ILE A 74 -1.54 25.29 -1.94
N SER A 75 -1.77 26.29 -1.09
CA SER A 75 -2.51 27.49 -1.45
C SER A 75 -1.76 28.17 -2.60
N PRO A 76 -2.35 28.24 -3.81
CA PRO A 76 -1.67 28.82 -4.95
C PRO A 76 -1.71 30.34 -4.78
N PHE A 77 -0.54 30.96 -4.89
CA PHE A 77 -0.35 32.39 -5.17
C PHE A 77 -0.73 33.39 -4.07
N LYS A 78 0.31 34.03 -3.49
CA LYS A 78 0.23 35.44 -3.10
C LYS A 78 0.68 36.29 -4.30
N PRO A 79 -0.19 37.08 -4.94
CA PRO A 79 0.24 38.10 -5.89
C PRO A 79 0.96 39.24 -5.15
N ARG A 80 1.81 39.94 -5.91
CA ARG A 80 2.74 41.01 -5.52
C ARG A 80 2.19 42.05 -4.55
#